data_AF-A0A1L9AVN7-F1
#
_entry.id   AF-A0A1L9AVN7-F1
#
_cell.length_a   1.000
_cell.length_b   1.000
_cell.length_c   1.000
_cell.angle_alpha   90.00
_cell.angle_beta   90.00
_cell.angle_gamma   90.00
#
_symmetry.space_group_name_H-M   'P 1'
#
loop_
_entity.id
_entity.type
_entity.pdbx_description
1 polymer ?
#
loop_
_entity_poly.entity_id
_entity_poly.type
_entity_poly.pdbx_seq_one_letter_code
_entity_poly.pdbx_strand_id
1 'polypeptide(L)' 'MLDRPLDVHAEGDFGGAFGAARLGRLAATGEDPFTLPVPPPVARVVEPDAALVPRYAEEYARWRRLYPALRLER' A
#
# COMPACT_ATOMS: atom_id res chain seq x y z
N MET A 1 -0.41 -12.14 -5.42
CA MET A 1 -0.46 -12.11 -3.93
C MET A 1 0.87 -11.58 -3.41
N LEU A 2 0.87 -10.83 -2.31
CA LEU A 2 2.06 -10.15 -1.78
C LEU A 2 2.72 -10.88 -0.60
N ASP A 3 2.04 -11.88 -0.01
CA ASP A 3 2.47 -12.65 1.17
C ASP A 3 2.97 -11.77 2.33
N ARG A 4 2.19 -10.73 2.62
CA ARG A 4 2.46 -9.73 3.66
C ARG A 4 1.15 -9.26 4.30
N PRO A 5 1.17 -8.91 5.58
CA PRO A 5 0.04 -8.27 6.23
C PRO A 5 -0.33 -6.97 5.50
N LEU A 6 -1.63 -6.69 5.41
CA LEU A 6 -2.15 -5.44 4.87
C LEU A 6 -2.85 -4.65 5.96
N ASP A 7 -2.28 -3.51 6.31
CA ASP A 7 -2.90 -2.56 7.24
C ASP A 7 -4.04 -1.83 6.53
N VAL A 8 -5.23 -1.93 7.10
CA VAL A 8 -6.39 -1.13 6.71
C VAL A 8 -6.51 -0.01 7.73
N HIS A 9 -6.15 1.20 7.30
CA HIS A 9 -6.26 2.39 8.14
C HIS A 9 -7.72 2.76 8.41
N ALA A 10 -7.96 3.39 9.55
CA ALA A 10 -9.25 3.99 9.88
C ALA A 10 -9.65 5.04 8.85
N GLU A 11 -10.96 5.29 8.73
CA GLU A 11 -11.47 6.34 7.86
C GLU A 11 -10.89 7.70 8.26
N GLY A 12 -10.44 8.47 7.28
CA GLY A 12 -9.91 9.80 7.46
C GLY A 12 -9.34 10.38 6.18
N ASP A 13 -9.15 11.70 6.15
CA ASP A 13 -8.51 12.37 5.01
C ASP A 13 -6.99 12.40 5.21
N PHE A 14 -6.34 11.39 4.63
CA PHE A 14 -4.88 11.28 4.59
C PHE A 14 -4.34 11.48 3.17
N GLY A 15 -5.14 12.10 2.29
CA GLY A 15 -4.82 12.30 0.90
C GLY A 15 -3.77 13.40 0.66
N GLY A 16 -3.50 13.69 -0.61
CA GLY A 16 -2.47 14.65 -1.01
C GLY A 16 -2.66 16.06 -0.43
N ALA A 17 -3.90 16.50 -0.24
CA ALA A 17 -4.21 17.80 0.36
C ALA A 17 -3.75 17.88 1.83
N PHE A 18 -4.00 16.83 2.61
CA PHE A 18 -3.53 16.74 4.00
C PHE A 18 -2.00 16.70 4.08
N GLY A 19 -1.36 15.99 3.14
CA GLY A 19 0.10 16.00 2.98
C GLY A 19 0.65 17.42 2.72
N ALA A 20 0.03 18.17 1.80
CA ALA A 20 0.43 19.54 1.50
C ALA A 20 0.27 20.48 2.72
N ALA A 21 -0.82 20.33 3.49
CA ALA A 21 -1.01 21.09 4.72
C ALA A 21 0.08 20.81 5.77
N ARG A 22 0.48 19.53 5.94
CA ARG A 22 1.59 19.16 6.82
C ARG A 22 2.92 19.79 6.37
N LEU A 23 3.21 19.78 5.08
CA LEU A 23 4.40 20.45 4.54
C LEU A 23 4.38 21.96 4.79
N GLY A 24 3.23 22.61 4.60
CA GLY A 24 3.07 24.04 4.92
C GLY A 24 3.31 24.33 6.40
N ARG A 25 2.81 23.48 7.31
CA ARG A 25 3.11 23.58 8.74
C ARG A 25 4.60 23.44 9.02
N LEU A 26 5.26 22.39 8.51
CA LEU A 26 6.70 22.18 8.73
C LEU A 26 7.53 23.39 8.29
N ALA A 27 7.21 23.97 7.13
CA ALA A 27 7.88 25.18 6.65
C ALA A 27 7.65 26.40 7.56
N ALA A 28 6.46 26.51 8.17
CA ALA A 28 6.12 27.63 9.05
C ALA A 28 6.69 27.48 10.47
N THR A 29 6.79 26.26 10.99
CA THR A 29 7.16 26.00 12.40
C THR A 29 8.60 25.51 12.59
N GLY A 30 9.25 25.00 11.55
CA GLY A 30 10.59 24.40 11.64
C GLY A 30 10.63 23.11 12.46
N GLU A 31 9.47 22.48 12.71
CA GLU A 31 9.37 21.17 13.37
C GLU A 31 10.14 20.09 12.60
N ASP A 32 10.61 19.05 13.30
CA ASP A 32 11.32 17.94 12.68
C ASP A 32 10.38 17.17 11.72
N PRO A 33 10.69 17.11 10.41
CA PRO A 33 9.87 16.41 9.43
C PRO A 33 9.75 14.91 9.67
N PHE A 34 10.55 14.30 10.55
CA PHE A 34 10.44 12.88 10.89
C PHE A 34 9.58 12.61 12.13
N THR A 35 9.26 13.63 12.92
CA THR A 35 8.41 13.49 14.13
C THR A 35 6.94 13.77 13.85
N LEU A 36 6.64 14.56 12.81
CA LEU A 36 5.28 14.98 12.47
C LEU A 36 4.47 13.96 11.63
N PRO A 37 5.04 13.19 10.69
CA PRO A 37 4.30 12.23 9.89
C PRO A 37 4.03 10.96 10.70
N VAL A 38 2.99 11.00 11.54
CA VAL A 38 2.49 9.80 12.21
C VAL A 38 1.59 9.03 11.22
N PRO A 39 1.79 7.70 11.05
CA PRO A 39 0.88 6.87 10.29
C PRO A 39 -0.55 7.02 10.82
N PRO A 40 -1.57 7.01 9.94
CA PRO A 40 -2.95 6.96 10.39
C PRO A 40 -3.20 5.74 11.29
N PRO A 41 -4.14 5.83 12.25
CA PRO A 41 -4.54 4.68 13.04
C PRO A 41 -4.93 3.50 12.15
N VAL A 42 -4.44 2.30 12.48
CA VAL A 42 -4.83 1.06 11.80
C VAL A 42 -6.15 0.59 12.40
N ALA A 43 -7.19 0.44 11.56
CA ALA A 43 -8.48 -0.08 11.98
C ALA A 43 -8.47 -1.61 12.07
N ARG A 44 -7.81 -2.28 11.13
CA ARG A 44 -7.63 -3.73 11.13
C ARG A 44 -6.44 -4.15 10.26
N VAL A 45 -5.86 -5.29 10.58
CA VAL A 45 -4.82 -5.93 9.77
C VAL A 45 -5.43 -7.13 9.04
N VAL A 46 -5.15 -7.27 7.74
CA VAL A 46 -5.48 -8.48 6.97
C VAL A 46 -4.22 -9.33 6.88
N GLU A 47 -4.25 -10.47 7.55
CA GLU A 47 -3.16 -11.45 7.49
C GLU A 47 -3.23 -12.29 6.22
N PRO A 48 -2.08 -12.72 5.66
CA PRO A 48 -2.05 -13.73 4.62
C PRO A 48 -2.63 -15.05 5.12
N ASP A 49 -3.51 -15.66 4.34
CA ASP A 49 -3.90 -17.05 4.57
C ASP A 49 -2.78 -17.97 4.05
N ALA A 50 -2.06 -18.60 4.99
CA ALA A 50 -0.96 -19.51 4.72
C ALA A 50 -1.33 -20.66 3.77
N ALA A 51 -2.57 -21.13 3.81
CA ALA A 51 -3.04 -22.22 2.95
C ALA A 51 -3.20 -21.77 1.48
N LEU A 52 -3.39 -20.47 1.25
CA LEU A 52 -3.63 -19.91 -0.08
C LEU A 52 -2.36 -19.37 -0.75
N VAL A 53 -1.31 -19.06 0.01
CA VAL A 53 -0.03 -18.53 -0.51
C VAL A 53 0.49 -19.33 -1.70
N PRO A 54 0.64 -20.67 -1.62
CA PRO A 54 1.23 -21.45 -2.70
C PRO A 54 0.39 -21.37 -3.98
N ARG A 55 -0.93 -21.49 -3.84
CA ARG A 55 -1.88 -21.47 -4.96
C ARG A 55 -1.87 -20.13 -5.69
N TYR A 56 -1.86 -19.02 -4.97
CA TYR A 56 -1.79 -17.70 -5.59
C TYR A 56 -0.45 -17.45 -6.29
N ALA A 57 0.65 -18.02 -5.78
CA ALA A 57 1.97 -17.91 -6.43
C ALA A 57 2.00 -18.62 -7.78
N GLU A 58 1.43 -19.83 -7.86
CA GLU A 58 1.32 -20.62 -9.09
C GLU A 58 0.49 -19.91 -10.17
N GLU A 59 -0.70 -19.44 -9.81
CA GLU A 59 -1.58 -18.73 -10.76
C GLU A 59 -0.99 -17.39 -11.21
N TYR A 60 -0.31 -16.67 -10.31
CA TYR A 60 0.38 -15.45 -10.69
C TYR A 60 1.52 -15.73 -11.69
N ALA A 61 2.29 -16.80 -11.49
CA ALA A 61 3.34 -17.22 -12.43
C ALA A 61 2.75 -17.59 -13.79
N ARG A 62 1.60 -18.27 -13.81
CA ARG A 62 0.87 -18.60 -15.05
C ARG A 62 0.40 -17.32 -15.78
N TRP A 63 -0.25 -16.40 -15.07
CA TRP A 63 -0.67 -15.11 -15.63
C TRP A 63 0.52 -14.35 -16.23
N ARG A 64 1.64 -14.28 -15.50
CA ARG A 64 2.84 -13.54 -15.93
C ARG A 64 3.46 -14.10 -17.22
N ARG A 65 3.34 -15.41 -17.46
CA ARG A 65 3.75 -16.04 -18.73
C ARG A 65 2.78 -15.75 -19.88
N LEU A 66 1.48 -15.74 -19.59
CA LEU A 66 0.44 -15.52 -20.61
C LEU A 66 0.35 -14.06 -21.06
N TYR A 67 0.52 -13.11 -20.14
CA TYR A 67 0.30 -11.69 -20.42
C TYR A 67 1.15 -11.14 -21.59
N PRO A 68 2.47 -11.42 -21.69
CA PRO A 68 3.26 -10.99 -22.84
C PRO A 68 2.82 -11.64 -24.16
N ALA A 69 2.44 -12.93 -24.13
CA ALA A 69 2.00 -13.65 -25.32
C ALA A 69 0.71 -13.02 -25.88
N LEU A 70 -0.25 -12.70 -25.02
CA LEU A 70 -1.52 -12.08 -25.40
C LEU A 70 -1.38 -10.59 -25.78
N ARG A 71 -0.41 -9.87 -25.18
CA ARG A 71 -0.18 -8.45 -25.47
C ARG A 71 0.56 -8.23 -26.80
N LEU A 72 1.35 -9.19 -27.25
CA LEU A 72 2.10 -9.13 -28.52
C LEU A 72 1.26 -9.56 -29.74
N GLU A 73 0.09 -10.18 -29.53
CA GLU A 73 -0.87 -10.53 -30.60
C GLU A 73 -1.79 -9.35 -30.98
N ARG A 74 -1.44 -8.11 -30.62
CA ARG A 74 -2.12 -6.88 -31.05
C ARG A 74 -1.20 -5.95 -31.84
#